data_AF-A0A5D0IR60-F1
#
_entry.id   AF-A0A5D0IR60-F1
#
_cell.length_a   1.000
_cell.length_b   1.000
_cell.length_c   1.000
_cell.angle_alpha   90.00
_cell.angle_beta   90.00
_cell.angle_gamma   90.00
#
_symmetry.space_group_name_H-M   'P 1'
#
loop_
_entity.id
_entity.type
_entity.pdbx_description
1 polymer ?
#
loop_
_entity_poly.entity_id
_entity_poly.type
_entity_poly.pdbx_seq_one_letter_code
_entity_poly.pdbx_strand_id
1 'polypeptide(L)' 'VKMEMNDDTKQYALIEIPKSVERFIELPKQNGHSYIIMYDDLLRYCLSDIFSIFDYKTISAHMIKITRDA' A
#
# COMPACT_ATOMS: atom_id res chain seq x y z
N VAL A 1 -0.50 6.18 5.41
CA VAL A 1 -0.87 6.84 4.12
C VAL A 1 -1.06 8.32 4.40
N LYS A 2 -0.57 9.17 3.50
CA LYS A 2 -0.74 10.62 3.51
C LYS A 2 -1.40 11.01 2.19
N MET A 3 -2.51 11.73 2.27
CA MET A 3 -3.24 12.32 1.15
C MET A 3 -3.10 13.84 1.24
N GLU A 4 -2.77 14.49 0.13
CA GLU A 4 -2.82 15.95 -0.02
C GLU A 4 -4.11 16.31 -0.73
N MET A 5 -5.00 17.00 -0.03
CA MET A 5 -6.34 17.33 -0.50
C MET A 5 -6.32 18.54 -1.45
N ASN A 6 -7.44 18.78 -2.13
CA ASN A 6 -7.55 19.88 -3.09
C ASN A 6 -7.42 21.28 -2.44
N ASP A 7 -7.80 21.41 -1.18
CA ASP A 7 -7.70 22.62 -0.35
C ASP A 7 -6.34 22.76 0.38
N ASP A 8 -5.33 22.00 -0.05
CA ASP A 8 -3.98 21.94 0.53
C ASP A 8 -3.91 21.41 1.97
N THR A 9 -5.01 20.86 2.49
CA THR A 9 -5.01 20.13 3.76
C THR A 9 -4.41 18.73 3.59
N LYS A 10 -3.94 18.16 4.70
CA LYS A 10 -3.32 16.82 4.73
C LYS A 10 -4.19 15.88 5.54
N GLN A 11 -4.54 14.75 4.94
CA GLN A 11 -5.23 13.66 5.62
C GLN A 11 -4.31 12.45 5.76
N TYR A 12 -4.46 11.74 6.88
CA TYR A 12 -3.65 10.57 7.19
C TYR A 12 -4.53 9.38 7.50
N ALA A 13 -4.12 8.22 7.00
CA ALA A 13 -4.77 6.95 7.26
C ALA A 13 -3.74 5.87 7.60
N LEU A 14 -4.12 4.94 8.46
CA LEU A 14 -3.35 3.73 8.75
C LEU A 14 -4.00 2.55 8.04
N ILE A 15 -3.17 1.72 7.42
CA ILE A 15 -3.58 0.43 6.85
C ILE A 15 -2.82 -0.62 7.64
N GLU A 16 -3.55 -1.49 8.32
CA GLU A 16 -2.97 -2.66 8.95
C GLU A 16 -2.82 -3.77 7.90
N ILE A 17 -1.64 -4.37 7.83
CA ILE A 17 -1.40 -5.53 6.97
C ILE A 17 -1.61 -6.78 7.82
N PRO A 18 -2.63 -7.60 7.53
CA PRO A 18 -2.90 -8.81 8.29
C PRO A 18 -1.72 -9.79 8.17
N LYS A 19 -1.35 -10.40 9.31
CA LYS A 19 -0.22 -11.36 9.38
C LYS A 19 -0.47 -12.66 8.61
N SER A 20 -1.73 -12.97 8.32
CA SER A 20 -2.13 -14.19 7.61
C SER A 20 -1.90 -14.13 6.09
N VAL A 21 -1.63 -12.96 5.54
CA VAL A 21 -1.39 -12.80 4.09
C VAL A 21 0.07 -13.07 3.78
N GLU A 22 0.31 -13.89 2.75
CA GLU A 22 1.65 -14.15 2.26
C GLU A 22 2.25 -12.87 1.66
N ARG A 23 3.45 -12.50 2.14
CA ARG A 23 4.15 -11.30 1.65
C ARG A 23 4.68 -11.45 0.23
N PHE A 24 4.94 -12.66 -0.22
CA PHE A 24 5.47 -12.93 -1.55
C PHE A 24 4.33 -13.46 -2.41
N ILE A 25 3.97 -12.72 -3.44
CA ILE A 25 2.93 -13.12 -4.39
C ILE A 25 3.62 -13.52 -5.68
N GLU A 26 3.41 -14.76 -6.13
CA GLU A 26 3.83 -15.17 -7.47
C GLU A 26 2.87 -14.58 -8.51
N LEU A 27 3.41 -13.83 -9.46
CA LEU A 27 2.66 -13.29 -10.58
C LEU A 27 2.53 -14.34 -11.70
N PRO A 28 1.52 -14.20 -12.58
CA PRO A 28 1.37 -15.07 -13.73
C PRO A 28 2.67 -15.17 -14.55
N LYS A 29 3.04 -16.38 -14.93
CA LYS A 29 4.25 -16.61 -15.73
C LYS A 29 4.15 -15.88 -17.06
N GLN A 30 5.22 -15.19 -17.44
CA GLN A 30 5.38 -14.62 -18.77
C GLN A 30 6.67 -15.13 -19.40
N ASN A 31 6.60 -15.58 -20.65
CA ASN A 31 7.76 -16.06 -21.42
C ASN A 31 8.60 -17.14 -20.71
N GLY A 32 7.96 -17.99 -19.90
CA GLY A 32 8.64 -19.04 -19.13
C GLY A 32 9.33 -18.57 -17.86
N HIS A 33 9.25 -17.27 -17.54
CA HIS A 33 9.80 -16.70 -16.31
C HIS A 33 8.71 -16.59 -15.23
N SER A 34 9.08 -16.94 -14.00
CA SER A 34 8.29 -16.65 -12.79
C SER A 34 8.71 -15.30 -12.22
N TYR A 35 7.73 -14.51 -11.79
CA TYR A 35 7.93 -13.20 -11.19
C TYR A 35 7.31 -13.20 -9.80
N ILE A 36 7.94 -12.51 -8.85
CA ILE A 36 7.44 -12.38 -7.49
C ILE A 36 7.33 -10.88 -7.19
N ILE A 37 6.22 -10.47 -6.61
CA ILE A 37 6.02 -9.12 -6.08
C ILE A 37 5.75 -9.20 -4.58
N MET A 38 6.17 -8.18 -3.85
CA MET A 38 5.82 -8.05 -2.44
C MET A 38 4.37 -7.54 -2.30
N TYR A 39 3.61 -8.13 -1.37
CA TYR A 39 2.24 -7.72 -1.08
C TYR A 39 2.15 -6.22 -0.73
N ASP A 40 3.15 -5.70 -0.02
CA ASP A 40 3.28 -4.30 0.33
C ASP A 40 3.46 -3.37 -0.87
N ASP A 41 4.04 -3.85 -1.97
CA ASP A 41 4.16 -3.09 -3.22
C ASP A 41 2.87 -3.16 -4.03
N LEU A 42 2.19 -4.31 -4.03
CA LEU A 42 0.85 -4.45 -4.59
C LEU A 42 -0.14 -3.52 -3.88
N LEU A 43 -0.12 -3.50 -2.54
CA LEU A 43 -0.94 -2.61 -1.73
C LEU A 43 -0.66 -1.14 -2.05
N ARG A 44 0.61 -0.78 -2.23
CA ARG A 44 1.02 0.57 -2.62
C ARG A 44 0.50 0.96 -4.01
N TYR A 45 0.55 0.05 -4.97
CA TYR A 45 -0.01 0.24 -6.29
C TYR A 45 -1.53 0.47 -6.24
N CYS A 46 -2.25 -0.28 -5.42
CA CYS A 46 -3.70 -0.18 -5.26
C CYS A 46 -4.16 0.97 -4.34
N LEU A 47 -3.28 1.84 -3.83
CA LEU A 47 -3.70 2.94 -2.95
C LEU A 47 -4.70 3.87 -3.63
N SER A 48 -4.56 4.10 -4.93
CA SER A 48 -5.50 4.92 -5.68
C SER A 48 -6.91 4.32 -5.68
N ASP A 49 -7.00 2.99 -5.78
CA ASP A 49 -8.27 2.27 -5.83
C ASP A 49 -8.92 2.23 -4.43
N ILE A 50 -8.13 1.95 -3.40
CA ILE A 50 -8.58 1.88 -1.99
C ILE A 50 -9.12 3.24 -1.53
N PHE A 51 -8.45 4.33 -1.88
CA PHE A 51 -8.85 5.69 -1.50
C PHE A 51 -9.59 6.43 -2.62
N SER A 52 -10.12 5.73 -3.62
CA SER A 52 -10.81 6.32 -4.78
C SER A 52 -12.04 7.16 -4.41
N ILE A 53 -12.61 6.95 -3.22
CA ILE A 53 -13.72 7.73 -2.68
C ILE A 53 -13.33 9.14 -2.23
N PHE A 54 -12.02 9.40 -2.05
CA PHE A 54 -11.49 10.69 -1.65
C PHE A 54 -10.99 11.44 -2.88
N ASP A 55 -11.32 12.73 -2.95
CA ASP A 55 -10.81 13.63 -3.98
C ASP A 55 -9.54 14.33 -3.46
N TYR A 56 -8.38 13.79 -3.82
CA TYR A 56 -7.06 14.26 -3.41
C TYR A 56 -6.17 14.57 -4.61
N LYS A 57 -5.19 15.47 -4.44
CA LYS A 57 -4.16 15.81 -5.44
C LYS A 57 -3.10 14.72 -5.53
N THR A 58 -2.57 14.30 -4.39
CA THR A 58 -1.50 13.29 -4.31
C THR A 58 -1.73 12.34 -3.14
N ILE A 59 -1.27 11.10 -3.30
CA ILE A 59 -1.30 10.07 -2.26
C ILE A 59 0.08 9.42 -2.14
N SER A 60 0.51 9.17 -0.90
CA SER A 60 1.76 8.49 -0.61
C SER A 60 1.61 7.56 0.59
N ALA A 61 2.37 6.46 0.61
CA ALA A 61 2.41 5.54 1.73
C ALA A 61 3.82 5.37 2.26
N HIS A 62 3.89 5.24 3.59
CA HIS A 62 5.12 5.03 4.33
C HIS A 62 4.89 3.82 5.24
N MET A 63 5.87 2.92 5.27
CA MET A 63 5.83 1.75 6.14
C MET A 63 6.26 2.17 7.54
N ILE A 64 5.46 1.79 8.54
CA ILE A 64 5.79 1.98 9.96
C ILE A 64 5.81 0.60 10.60
N LYS A 65 6.92 0.28 11.28
CA LYS A 65 7.05 -0.93 12.10
C LYS A 65 7.29 -0.50 13.53
N ILE A 66 6.40 -0.89 14.43
CA ILE A 66 6.52 -0.62 15.87
C ILE A 66 6.80 -1.95 16.56
N THR A 67 7.86 -1.98 17.36
CA THR A 67 8.17 -3.07 18.27
C THR A 67 8.14 -2.49 19.68
N ARG A 68 7.38 -3.12 20.57
CA ARG A 68 7.41 -2.78 22.00
C ARG A 68 8.19 -3.88 22.71
N ASP A 69 9.37 -3.56 23.22
CA ASP A 69 10.06 -4.43 24.17
C ASP A 69 9.24 -4.48 25.48
N ALA A 70 9.16 -5.67 26.06
CA ALA A 70 8.50 -5.93 27.34
C ALA A 70 9.50 -5.81 28.48
#